data_AF-A0A7Y6FI15-F1
#
_entry.id   AF-A0A7Y6FI15-F1
#
_cell.length_a   1.000
_cell.length_b   1.000
_cell.length_c   1.000
_cell.angle_alpha   90.00
_cell.angle_beta   90.00
_cell.angle_gamma   90.00
#
_symmetry.space_group_name_H-M   'P 1'
#
loop_
_entity.id
_entity.type
_entity.pdbx_description
1 polymer ?
#
loop_
_entity_poly.entity_id
_entity_poly.type
_entity_poly.pdbx_seq_one_letter_code
_entity_poly.pdbx_strand_id
1 'polypeptide(L)'
;DTITEADIRLFTTLVRFDAVYHGHFKCNRNKLTEDPVLWAYVRDLYQTPGFGDTVDFDHIKRHYYQVHTGINPTGIVPLGPDLSGWTTPHHREQLGGRPFGDGTPPGPVRDDERVTPIDQV
;
A
#
# COMPACT_ATOMS: atom_id res chain seq x y z
N ASP A 1 6.36 -16.07 -12.04
CA ASP A 1 5.05 -16.76 -12.00
C ASP A 1 4.33 -16.64 -10.66
N THR A 2 5.02 -16.73 -9.52
CA THR A 2 4.42 -16.66 -8.18
C THR A 2 4.90 -15.43 -7.42
N ILE A 3 4.17 -15.05 -6.37
CA ILE A 3 4.67 -14.08 -5.38
C ILE A 3 5.87 -14.68 -4.66
N THR A 4 6.84 -13.83 -4.32
CA THR A 4 8.06 -14.19 -3.60
C THR A 4 8.36 -13.18 -2.50
N GLU A 5 9.40 -13.46 -1.71
CA GLU A 5 9.88 -12.51 -0.69
C GLU A 5 10.28 -11.14 -1.27
N ALA A 6 10.73 -11.10 -2.53
CA ALA A 6 11.07 -9.85 -3.20
C ALA A 6 9.84 -8.91 -3.29
N ASP A 7 8.68 -9.48 -3.62
CA ASP A 7 7.43 -8.74 -3.74
C ASP A 7 6.97 -8.20 -2.39
N ILE A 8 7.09 -9.00 -1.32
CA ILE A 8 6.79 -8.61 0.06
C ILE A 8 7.66 -7.42 0.48
N ARG A 9 8.97 -7.50 0.24
CA ARG A 9 9.92 -6.44 0.60
C ARG A 9 9.65 -5.16 -0.18
N LEU A 10 9.36 -5.25 -1.48
CA LEU A 10 9.04 -4.08 -2.30
C LEU A 10 7.70 -3.44 -1.92
N PHE A 11 6.67 -4.25 -1.68
CA PHE A 11 5.32 -3.79 -1.35
C PHE A 11 5.29 -2.80 -0.20
N THR A 12 5.99 -3.12 0.89
CA THR A 12 5.99 -2.29 2.11
C THR A 12 6.49 -0.87 1.86
N THR A 13 7.38 -0.67 0.88
CA THR A 13 7.85 0.64 0.48
C THR A 13 6.81 1.34 -0.42
N LEU A 14 6.32 0.63 -1.44
CA LEU A 14 5.39 1.21 -2.41
C LEU A 14 4.07 1.64 -1.78
N VAL A 15 3.51 0.86 -0.86
CA VAL A 15 2.23 1.18 -0.21
C VAL A 15 2.29 2.46 0.64
N ARG A 16 3.48 2.86 1.09
CA ARG A 16 3.71 4.09 1.86
C ARG A 16 4.08 5.30 0.98
N PHE A 17 4.30 5.08 -0.32
CA PHE A 17 4.95 6.05 -1.19
C PHE A 17 4.13 7.34 -1.35
N ASP A 18 2.91 7.25 -1.87
CA ASP A 18 2.07 8.44 -2.10
C ASP A 18 1.54 9.05 -0.79
N ALA A 19 1.28 8.23 0.23
CA ALA A 19 0.79 8.69 1.53
C ALA A 19 1.84 9.45 2.35
N VAL A 20 3.12 9.07 2.20
CA VAL A 20 4.21 9.59 3.02
C VAL A 20 5.39 10.02 2.18
N TYR A 21 6.09 9.09 1.52
CA TYR A 21 7.45 9.34 1.00
C TYR A 21 7.50 10.44 -0.06
N HIS A 22 6.48 10.49 -0.93
CA HIS A 22 6.37 11.51 -1.97
C HIS A 22 6.41 12.93 -1.37
N GLY A 23 5.63 13.19 -0.32
CA GLY A 23 5.57 14.49 0.36
C GLY A 23 6.63 14.64 1.45
N HIS A 24 6.53 13.84 2.51
CA HIS A 24 7.33 13.94 3.72
C HIS A 24 8.83 13.82 3.46
N PHE A 25 9.23 12.85 2.63
CA PHE A 25 10.62 12.60 2.26
C PHE A 25 11.04 13.28 0.95
N LYS A 26 10.13 14.00 0.29
CA LYS A 26 10.38 14.72 -0.96
C LYS A 26 10.84 13.80 -2.10
N CYS A 27 10.41 12.53 -2.09
CA CYS A 27 10.63 11.60 -3.20
C CYS A 27 9.66 11.89 -4.35
N ASN A 28 9.72 13.11 -4.90
CA ASN A 28 8.61 13.73 -5.63
C ASN A 28 8.86 13.91 -7.14
N ARG A 29 9.60 13.00 -7.79
CA ARG A 29 9.68 13.01 -9.26
C ARG A 29 8.30 12.81 -9.86
N ASN A 30 7.63 11.73 -9.44
CA ASN A 30 6.26 11.38 -9.78
C ASN A 30 5.63 10.71 -8.55
N LYS A 31 4.31 10.76 -8.42
CA LYS A 31 3.56 9.84 -7.56
C LYS A 31 3.65 8.41 -8.09
N LEU A 32 3.44 7.45 -7.21
CA LEU A 32 3.30 6.04 -7.57
C LEU A 32 2.12 5.83 -8.52
N THR A 33 1.01 6.51 -8.27
CA THR A 33 -0.19 6.51 -9.13
C THR A 33 0.05 6.98 -10.57
N GLU A 34 1.14 7.69 -10.83
CA GLU A 34 1.52 8.19 -12.16
C GLU A 34 2.47 7.24 -12.91
N ASP A 35 2.97 6.18 -12.25
CA ASP A 35 3.71 5.10 -12.89
C ASP A 35 2.75 3.94 -13.19
N PRO A 36 2.26 3.78 -14.43
CA PRO A 36 1.17 2.85 -14.73
C PRO A 36 1.53 1.38 -14.44
N VAL A 37 2.81 1.01 -14.60
CA VAL A 37 3.25 -0.38 -14.40
C VAL A 37 3.41 -0.66 -12.90
N LEU A 38 4.09 0.21 -12.16
CA LEU A 38 4.25 0.03 -10.71
C LEU A 38 2.92 0.19 -9.98
N TRP A 39 2.05 1.08 -10.43
CA TRP A 39 0.72 1.27 -9.84
C TRP A 39 -0.20 0.07 -10.05
N ALA A 40 -0.18 -0.54 -11.24
CA ALA A 40 -0.89 -1.80 -11.47
C ALA A 40 -0.32 -2.94 -10.61
N TYR A 41 1.01 -3.05 -10.53
CA TYR A 41 1.68 -4.08 -9.73
C TYR A 41 1.38 -3.97 -8.23
N VAL A 42 1.45 -2.77 -7.64
CA VAL A 42 1.22 -2.65 -6.20
C VAL A 42 -0.25 -2.84 -5.83
N ARG A 43 -1.20 -2.48 -6.72
CA ARG A 43 -2.64 -2.74 -6.50
C ARG A 43 -2.97 -4.23 -6.56
N ASP A 44 -2.34 -4.97 -7.48
CA ASP A 44 -2.42 -6.43 -7.54
C ASP A 44 -1.99 -7.08 -6.22
N LEU A 45 -0.84 -6.65 -5.68
CA LEU A 45 -0.43 -7.07 -4.34
C LEU A 45 -1.39 -6.59 -3.26
N TYR A 46 -1.79 -5.33 -3.25
CA TYR A 46 -2.69 -4.78 -2.22
C TYR A 46 -4.02 -5.54 -2.15
N GLN A 47 -4.58 -5.94 -3.29
CA GLN A 47 -5.84 -6.69 -3.39
C GLN A 47 -5.65 -8.21 -3.15
N THR A 48 -4.40 -8.69 -3.05
CA THR A 48 -4.08 -10.07 -2.68
C THR A 48 -4.23 -10.27 -1.17
N PRO A 49 -4.94 -11.32 -0.68
CA PRO A 49 -5.07 -11.58 0.75
C PRO A 49 -3.72 -11.71 1.48
N GLY A 50 -3.60 -11.10 2.65
CA GLY A 50 -2.36 -11.01 3.43
C GLY A 50 -1.50 -9.77 3.14
N PHE A 51 -1.91 -8.90 2.21
CA PHE A 51 -1.23 -7.65 1.91
C PHE A 51 -2.05 -6.45 2.37
N GLY A 52 -3.05 -6.00 1.59
CA GLY A 52 -3.80 -4.77 1.88
C GLY A 52 -4.59 -4.82 3.19
N ASP A 53 -4.98 -6.03 3.61
CA ASP A 53 -5.64 -6.30 4.89
C ASP A 53 -4.73 -6.11 6.12
N THR A 54 -3.43 -5.86 5.91
CA THR A 54 -2.44 -5.52 6.95
C THR A 54 -2.07 -4.03 6.97
N VAL A 55 -2.66 -3.22 6.08
CA VAL A 55 -2.21 -1.83 5.84
C VAL A 55 -3.14 -0.83 6.51
N ASP A 56 -2.66 -0.22 7.60
CA ASP A 56 -3.31 0.93 8.26
C ASP A 56 -2.68 2.25 7.79
N PHE A 57 -3.36 2.94 6.86
CA PHE A 57 -2.88 4.22 6.33
C PHE A 57 -2.89 5.36 7.35
N ASP A 58 -3.83 5.37 8.30
CA ASP A 58 -3.87 6.40 9.34
C ASP A 58 -2.67 6.25 10.27
N HIS A 59 -2.42 5.03 10.75
CA HIS A 59 -1.27 4.75 11.60
C HIS A 59 0.06 5.03 10.87
N ILE A 60 0.19 4.62 9.60
CA ILE A 60 1.34 4.94 8.77
C ILE A 60 1.55 6.46 8.73
N LYS A 61 0.54 7.25 8.36
CA LYS A 61 0.68 8.70 8.22
C LYS A 61 1.02 9.36 9.56
N ARG A 62 0.31 9.02 10.63
CA ARG A 62 0.55 9.60 11.97
C ARG A 62 1.97 9.35 12.44
N HIS A 63 2.48 8.12 12.30
CA HIS A 63 3.86 7.82 12.67
C HIS A 63 4.84 8.76 11.96
N TYR A 64 4.82 8.84 10.63
CA TYR A 64 5.78 9.65 9.90
C TYR A 64 5.64 11.16 10.17
N TYR A 65 4.41 11.69 10.10
CA TYR A 65 4.20 13.14 10.17
C TYR A 65 4.27 13.70 11.59
N GLN A 66 4.00 12.90 12.64
CA GLN A 66 4.03 13.36 14.02
C GLN A 66 5.35 13.03 14.73
N VAL A 67 5.97 11.88 14.44
CA VAL A 67 7.22 11.47 15.13
C VAL A 67 8.44 12.17 14.55
N HIS A 68 8.51 12.39 13.24
CA HIS A 68 9.66 13.02 12.59
C HIS A 68 9.63 14.56 12.73
N THR A 69 9.66 15.07 13.95
CA THR A 69 9.58 16.51 14.24
C THR A 69 10.75 17.32 13.64
N GLY A 70 11.90 16.69 13.42
CA GLY A 70 13.02 17.31 12.69
C GLY A 70 12.75 17.57 11.20
N ILE A 71 11.77 16.87 10.61
CA ILE A 71 11.34 17.06 9.22
C ILE A 71 10.02 17.84 9.15
N ASN A 72 9.05 17.49 10.01
CA ASN A 72 7.75 18.14 10.12
C ASN A 72 7.53 18.71 11.54
N PRO A 73 8.07 19.90 11.86
CA PRO A 73 7.97 20.47 13.21
C PRO A 73 6.54 20.86 13.59
N THR A 74 5.62 21.00 12.62
CA THR A 74 4.22 21.33 12.89
C THR A 74 3.42 20.14 13.43
N GLY A 75 3.89 18.91 13.20
CA GLY A 75 3.15 17.68 13.53
C GLY A 75 1.84 17.49 12.74
N ILE A 76 1.52 18.37 11.78
CA ILE A 76 0.30 18.27 10.99
C ILE A 76 0.39 17.04 10.09
N VAL A 77 -0.64 16.19 10.14
CA VAL A 77 -0.82 15.04 9.26
C VAL A 77 -1.70 15.48 8.08
N PRO A 78 -1.24 15.37 6.82
CA PRO A 78 -2.07 15.70 5.66
C PRO A 78 -3.33 14.84 5.60
N LEU A 79 -4.45 15.42 5.16
CA LEU A 79 -5.70 14.65 4.99
C LEU A 79 -5.59 13.65 3.82
N GLY A 80 -5.04 14.08 2.69
CA GLY A 80 -4.83 13.21 1.52
C GLY A 80 -3.70 12.18 1.72
N PRO A 81 -3.34 11.44 0.64
CA PRO A 81 -4.02 11.40 -0.65
C PRO A 81 -5.39 10.71 -0.56
N ASP A 82 -6.20 10.83 -1.62
CA ASP A 82 -7.35 9.93 -1.82
C ASP A 82 -6.85 8.50 -2.02
N LEU A 83 -7.42 7.57 -1.25
CA LEU A 83 -7.03 6.17 -1.22
C LEU A 83 -7.97 5.27 -2.03
N SER A 84 -9.08 5.82 -2.56
CA SER A 84 -10.08 5.06 -3.33
C SER A 84 -9.50 4.31 -4.54
N GLY A 85 -8.37 4.80 -5.08
CA GLY A 85 -7.66 4.18 -6.19
C GLY A 85 -7.12 2.77 -5.89
N TRP A 86 -6.85 2.42 -4.63
CA TRP A 86 -6.22 1.14 -4.26
C TRP A 86 -7.05 -0.10 -4.61
N THR A 87 -8.39 0.02 -4.63
CA THR A 87 -9.32 -1.08 -4.90
C THR A 87 -9.82 -1.10 -6.35
N THR A 88 -9.30 -0.23 -7.20
CA THR A 88 -9.65 -0.21 -8.63
C THR A 88 -9.00 -1.37 -9.40
N PRO A 89 -9.60 -1.88 -10.49
CA PRO A 89 -9.04 -2.97 -11.27
C PRO A 89 -7.60 -2.69 -11.76
N HIS A 90 -6.70 -3.65 -11.56
CA HIS A 90 -5.27 -3.52 -11.91
C HIS A 90 -4.88 -4.19 -13.22
N HIS A 91 -5.69 -5.11 -13.74
CA HIS A 91 -5.50 -5.76 -15.05
C HIS A 91 -4.21 -6.58 -15.20
N ARG A 92 -3.61 -7.00 -14.08
CA ARG A 92 -2.35 -7.78 -14.07
C ARG A 92 -2.56 -9.25 -14.40
N GLU A 93 -3.78 -9.75 -14.26
CA GLU A 93 -4.20 -11.10 -14.66
C GLU A 93 -3.95 -11.38 -16.15
N GLN A 94 -3.90 -10.33 -16.99
CA GLN A 94 -3.61 -10.44 -18.42
C GLN A 94 -2.18 -10.93 -18.70
N LEU A 95 -1.28 -10.83 -17.72
CA LEU A 95 0.09 -11.32 -17.80
C LEU A 95 0.22 -12.79 -17.36
N GLY A 96 -0.88 -13.43 -16.96
CA GLY A 96 -0.89 -14.78 -16.39
C GLY A 96 -0.36 -14.79 -14.95
N GLY A 97 0.30 -15.90 -14.58
CA GLY A 97 0.84 -16.08 -13.23
C GLY A 97 -0.12 -16.81 -12.27
N ARG A 98 0.43 -17.21 -11.13
CA ARG A 98 -0.25 -17.95 -10.08
C ARG A 98 0.28 -17.42 -8.75
N PRO A 99 -0.32 -16.39 -8.14
CA PRO A 99 0.24 -15.71 -6.97
C PRO A 99 0.70 -16.66 -5.86
N PHE A 100 -0.09 -17.71 -5.60
CA PHE A 100 0.19 -18.73 -4.59
C PHE A 100 0.78 -20.05 -5.14
N GLY A 101 1.15 -20.11 -6.42
CA GLY A 101 1.66 -21.34 -7.04
C GLY A 101 0.63 -22.47 -7.04
N ASP A 102 1.00 -23.60 -6.43
CA ASP A 102 0.10 -24.76 -6.19
C ASP A 102 -0.61 -24.68 -4.82
N GLY A 103 -0.35 -23.62 -4.03
CA GLY A 103 -1.00 -23.35 -2.76
C GLY A 103 -2.30 -22.56 -2.90
N THR A 104 -2.87 -22.18 -1.76
CA THR A 104 -4.10 -21.38 -1.68
C THR A 104 -3.85 -20.05 -0.97
N PRO A 105 -4.65 -19.01 -1.26
CA PRO A 105 -4.68 -17.81 -0.43
C PRO A 105 -4.96 -18.14 1.05
N PRO A 106 -4.54 -17.29 1.99
CA PRO A 106 -4.90 -17.43 3.40
C PRO A 106 -6.42 -17.30 3.60
N GLY A 107 -6.88 -17.80 4.74
CA GLY A 107 -8.25 -17.58 5.22
C GLY A 107 -8.49 -16.11 5.65
N PRO A 108 -9.69 -15.80 6.14
CA PRO A 108 -10.02 -14.45 6.59
C PRO A 108 -9.12 -14.01 7.77
N VAL A 109 -8.80 -12.72 7.82
CA VAL A 109 -8.09 -12.08 8.94
C VAL A 109 -8.89 -12.27 10.23
N ARG A 110 -8.19 -12.56 11.32
CA ARG A 110 -8.80 -12.70 12.66
C ARG A 110 -9.38 -11.37 13.11
N ASP A 111 -10.47 -11.41 13.87
CA ASP A 111 -11.21 -10.19 14.21
C ASP A 111 -10.40 -9.17 15.02
N ASP A 112 -9.43 -9.62 15.81
CA ASP A 112 -8.50 -8.79 16.59
C ASP A 112 -7.34 -8.20 15.77
N GLU A 113 -7.13 -8.68 14.55
CA GLU A 113 -6.09 -8.24 13.62
C GLU A 113 -6.64 -7.37 12.47
N ARG A 114 -7.96 -7.16 12.41
CA ARG A 114 -8.60 -6.40 11.32
C ARG A 114 -8.22 -4.92 11.36
N VAL A 115 -7.86 -4.40 10.18
CA VAL A 115 -7.69 -2.96 9.94
C VAL A 115 -8.97 -2.37 9.37
N THR A 116 -9.27 -1.10 9.68
CA THR A 116 -10.39 -0.37 9.07
C THR A 116 -10.22 -0.29 7.55
N PRO A 117 -11.18 -0.80 6.76
CA PRO A 117 -11.12 -0.75 5.29
C PRO A 117 -11.10 0.68 4.76
N ILE A 118 -10.38 0.92 3.65
CA ILE A 118 -10.24 2.26 3.03
C ILE A 118 -11.60 2.90 2.69
N ASP A 119 -12.59 2.10 2.29
CA ASP A 119 -13.93 2.56 1.95
C ASP A 119 -14.78 2.99 3.16
N GLN A 120 -14.24 2.82 4.37
CA GLN A 120 -14.87 3.19 5.64
C GLN A 120 -14.14 4.34 6.37
N VAL A 121 -13.11 4.93 5.76
CA VAL A 121 -12.28 6.01 6.34
C VAL A 121 -12.51 7.35 5.64
#